data_AF-A0A6H1WC91-F1
#
_entry.id   AF-A0A6H1WC91-F1
#
_cell.length_a   1.000
_cell.length_b   1.000
_cell.length_c   1.000
_cell.angle_alpha   90.00
_cell.angle_beta   90.00
_cell.angle_gamma   90.00
#
_symmetry.space_group_name_H-M   'P 1'
#
loop_
_entity.id
_entity.type
_entity.pdbx_description
1 polymer ?
#
loop_
_entity_poly.entity_id
_entity_poly.type
_entity_poly.pdbx_seq_one_letter_code
_entity_poly.pdbx_strand_id
1 'polypeptide(L)' 'MCYPVTCTTCGKTTWNGCGQHVAEVRKRVPANEWCNGTHTDAEKAAAAPTSGFFARLFGKS' A
#
# COMPACT_ATOMS: atom_id res chain seq x y z
N MET A 1 -7.47 13.31 6.36
CA MET A 1 -8.36 12.37 7.08
C MET A 1 -7.55 11.15 7.48
N CYS A 2 -7.74 10.61 8.68
CA CYS A 2 -6.92 9.52 9.22
C CYS A 2 -7.76 8.23 9.22
N TYR A 3 -7.42 7.25 8.38
CA TYR A 3 -8.23 6.06 8.13
C TYR A 3 -7.35 4.83 7.83
N PRO A 4 -7.83 3.61 8.15
CA PRO A 4 -7.16 2.39 7.74
C PRO A 4 -7.28 2.22 6.22
N VAL A 5 -6.19 1.86 5.58
CA VAL A 5 -6.15 1.55 4.15
C VAL A 5 -5.46 0.22 3.93
N THR A 6 -5.74 -0.42 2.81
CA THR A 6 -5.06 -1.65 2.42
C THR A 6 -3.76 -1.30 1.71
N CYS A 7 -2.66 -1.91 2.13
CA CYS A 7 -1.39 -1.78 1.43
C CYS A 7 -1.51 -2.41 0.04
N THR A 8 -1.22 -1.63 -1.00
CA THR A 8 -1.27 -2.12 -2.39
C THR A 8 -0.18 -3.15 -2.69
N THR A 9 0.90 -3.18 -1.89
CA THR A 9 2.02 -4.11 -2.08
C THR A 9 1.79 -5.47 -1.43
N CYS A 10 1.37 -5.51 -0.16
CA CYS A 10 1.22 -6.76 0.59
C CYS A 10 -0.22 -7.13 0.96
N GLY A 11 -1.22 -6.28 0.64
CA GLY A 11 -2.62 -6.53 0.95
C GLY A 11 -3.00 -6.42 2.44
N LYS A 12 -2.05 -6.07 3.32
CA LYS A 12 -2.29 -5.91 4.77
C LYS A 12 -2.83 -4.54 5.13
N THR A 13 -3.42 -4.41 6.32
CA THR A 13 -3.90 -3.13 6.82
C THR A 13 -2.74 -2.19 7.13
N THR A 14 -2.80 -0.98 6.60
CA THR A 14 -1.90 0.12 6.90
C THR A 14 -2.71 1.37 7.26
N TRP A 15 -2.03 2.45 7.62
CA TRP A 15 -2.67 3.67 8.09
C TRP A 15 -2.29 4.84 7.20
N ASN A 16 -3.29 5.57 6.71
CA ASN A 16 -3.07 6.83 6.01
C ASN A 16 -3.55 7.99 6.88
N GLY A 17 -2.64 8.88 7.26
CA GLY A 17 -2.93 10.10 8.02
C GLY A 17 -2.02 10.35 9.21
N CYS A 18 -2.48 11.24 10.08
CA CYS A 18 -1.79 11.91 11.18
C CYS A 18 -1.23 11.04 12.33
N GLY A 19 -1.33 9.71 12.30
CA GLY A 19 -0.78 8.79 13.31
C GLY A 19 -1.36 8.88 14.74
N GLN A 20 -2.03 9.96 15.12
CA GLN A 20 -2.55 10.19 16.49
C GLN A 20 -3.50 9.09 16.96
N HIS A 21 -4.32 8.54 16.06
CA HIS A 21 -5.30 7.50 16.38
C HIS A 21 -4.86 6.07 16.01
N VAL A 22 -3.71 5.90 15.35
CA VAL A 22 -3.28 4.57 14.88
C VAL A 22 -2.95 3.63 16.04
N ALA A 23 -2.52 4.18 17.18
CA ALA A 23 -2.16 3.40 18.36
C ALA A 23 -3.36 2.64 18.95
N GLU A 24 -4.55 3.25 18.97
CA GLU A 24 -5.77 2.59 19.45
C GLU A 24 -6.24 1.50 18.50
N VAL A 25 -6.11 1.72 17.18
CA VAL A 25 -6.44 0.72 16.16
C VAL A 25 -5.45 -0.45 16.22
N ARG A 26 -4.16 -0.17 16.42
CA ARG A 26 -3.10 -1.19 16.60
C ARG A 26 -3.30 -2.05 17.84
N LYS A 27 -3.98 -1.56 18.88
CA LYS A 27 -4.34 -2.38 20.04
C LYS A 27 -5.45 -3.39 19.75
N ARG A 28 -6.30 -3.13 18.75
CA ARG A 28 -7.43 -3.99 18.39
C ARG A 28 -7.12 -4.97 17.25
N VAL A 29 -6.14 -4.63 16.41
CA VAL A 29 -5.75 -5.44 15.24
C VAL A 29 -4.41 -6.13 15.53
N PRO A 30 -4.33 -7.47 15.42
CA PRO A 30 -3.10 -8.20 15.70
C PRO A 30 -1.96 -7.82 14.75
N ALA A 31 -0.72 -7.86 15.24
CA ALA A 31 0.45 -7.34 14.51
C ALA A 31 0.72 -8.04 13.18
N ASN A 32 0.25 -9.28 13.00
CA ASN A 32 0.39 -10.05 11.76
C ASN A 32 -0.47 -9.50 10.61
N GLU A 33 -1.57 -8.80 10.91
CA GLU A 33 -2.47 -8.18 9.94
C GLU A 33 -2.04 -6.76 9.55
N TRP A 34 -1.02 -6.20 10.22
CA TRP A 34 -0.45 -4.91 9.88
C TRP A 34 0.62 -5.01 8.79
N CYS A 35 0.59 -4.04 7.89
CA CYS A 35 1.70 -3.74 7.03
C CYS A 35 2.87 -3.22 7.88
N ASN A 36 4.05 -3.80 7.68
CA ASN A 36 5.30 -3.37 8.28
C ASN A 36 5.87 -2.10 7.64
N GLY A 37 5.32 -1.65 6.51
CA GLY A 37 5.82 -0.51 5.74
C GLY A 37 7.15 -0.79 5.02
N THR A 38 7.66 -2.02 5.09
CA THR A 38 8.91 -2.44 4.47
C THR A 38 8.59 -3.42 3.35
N HIS A 39 8.81 -2.99 2.12
CA HIS A 39 8.65 -3.80 0.92
C HIS A 39 9.90 -3.66 0.06
N THR A 40 10.36 -4.79 -0.47
CA THR A 40 11.42 -4.85 -1.47
C THR A 40 10.95 -4.23 -2.79
N ASP A 41 11.90 -3.77 -3.61
CA ASP A 41 11.60 -3.29 -4.96
C ASP A 41 10.93 -4.36 -5.82
N ALA A 42 11.24 -5.64 -5.60
CA ALA A 42 10.58 -6.76 -6.26
C ALA A 42 9.08 -6.85 -5.91
N GLU A 43 8.72 -6.73 -4.63
CA GLU A 43 7.32 -6.74 -4.17
C GLU A 43 6.56 -5.51 -4.72
N LYS A 44 7.20 -4.34 -4.72
CA LYS A 44 6.59 -3.12 -5.28
C LYS A 44 6.41 -3.22 -6.80
N ALA A 45 7.38 -3.80 -7.50
CA ALA A 45 7.31 -4.03 -8.95
C ALA A 45 6.22 -5.04 -9.32
N ALA A 46 6.02 -6.08 -8.50
CA ALA A 46 4.93 -7.03 -8.67
C ALA A 46 3.54 -6.39 -8.42
N ALA A 47 3.47 -5.40 -7.51
CA ALA A 47 2.24 -4.69 -7.18
C ALA A 47 1.93 -3.51 -8.11
N ALA A 48 2.91 -3.01 -8.88
CA ALA A 48 2.68 -1.93 -9.82
C ALA A 48 1.76 -2.42 -10.96
N PRO A 49 0.71 -1.65 -11.31
CA PRO A 49 -0.07 -1.97 -12.49
C PRO A 49 0.90 -1.96 -13.68
N THR A 50 0.86 -3.02 -14.47
CA THR A 50 1.75 -3.23 -15.60
C THR A 50 1.51 -2.09 -16.61
N SER A 51 2.23 -0.98 -16.46
CA SER A 51 2.22 0.18 -17.37
C SER A 51 2.86 -0.13 -18.73
N GLY A 52 3.01 -1.42 -19.05
CA GLY A 52 3.77 -1.95 -20.18
C GLY A 52 3.01 -2.10 -21.49
N PHE A 53 1.71 -1.81 -21.57
CA PHE A 53 0.96 -1.98 -22.82
C PHE A 53 0.29 -0.69 -23.33
N PHE A 54 -0.43 0.05 -22.48
CA PHE A 54 -1.18 1.23 -22.93
C PHE A 54 -0.36 2.52 -23.08
N ALA A 55 0.78 2.66 -22.39
CA ALA A 55 1.65 3.83 -22.54
C ALA A 55 2.36 3.91 -23.91
N ARG A 56 2.43 2.79 -24.64
CA ARG A 56 3.04 2.73 -25.99
C ARG A 56 2.05 3.05 -27.11
N LEU A 57 0.74 3.06 -26.82
CA LEU A 57 -0.30 3.28 -27.83
C LEU A 57 -0.63 4.77 -28.04
N PHE A 58 -0.34 5.64 -27.06
CA PHE A 58 -0.67 7.08 -27.12
C PHE A 58 0.57 8.00 -27.19
N GLY A 59 1.78 7.44 -27.30
CA GLY A 59 3.05 8.19 -27.25
C GLY A 59 3.68 8.54 -28.60
N LYS A 60 3.00 8.30 -29.73
CA LYS A 60 3.49 8.65 -31.06
C LYS A 60 2.39 9.35 -31.87
N SER A 61 2.32 10.65 -31.67
CA SER A 61 1.79 11.62 -32.65
C SER A 61 2.89 12.62 -32.95
#